data_AF-A0A832DQ64-F1
#
_entry.id   AF-A0A832DQ64-F1
#
_cell.length_a   1.000
_cell.length_b   1.000
_cell.length_c   1.000
_cell.angle_alpha   90.00
_cell.angle_beta   90.00
_cell.angle_gamma   90.00
#
_symmetry.space_group_name_H-M   'P 1'
#
loop_
_entity.id
_entity.type
_entity.pdbx_description
1 polymer ?
#
loop_
_entity_poly.entity_id
_entity_poly.type
_entity_poly.pdbx_seq_one_letter_code
_entity_poly.pdbx_strand_id
1 'polypeptide(L)'
;MNNKKQKQKNVKKSKRPIYIIFISILIALVIFIFFLPAFFSTKAGTNYLISKIEKKSNAKVEIESFHLTWFGPQRIKDLSYKDPNIDMNVDSITSNMSLLSFYKSIKTYKKLKLFANTEVDNLNVVIHYPNKPQANFNNVNASIKADLKGINSIEIEGKTTENKISGNFTAFIEFEGKKIQSTINGKNIPTIGIDQL
;
A
#
# COMPACT_ATOMS: atom_id res chain seq x y z
N MET A 1 -7.30 -42.62 -75.91
CA MET A 1 -7.74 -42.64 -74.50
C MET A 1 -6.53 -42.35 -73.61
N ASN A 2 -6.42 -41.13 -73.08
CA ASN A 2 -5.23 -40.68 -72.36
C ASN A 2 -5.58 -40.51 -70.87
N ASN A 3 -5.24 -41.50 -70.05
CA ASN A 3 -5.67 -41.62 -68.67
C ASN A 3 -4.66 -40.90 -67.73
N LYS A 4 -4.83 -39.58 -67.57
CA LYS A 4 -4.04 -38.78 -66.61
C LYS A 4 -4.44 -39.16 -65.18
N LYS A 5 -3.70 -40.08 -64.56
CA LYS A 5 -3.77 -40.38 -63.13
C LYS A 5 -3.42 -39.13 -62.33
N GLN A 6 -4.43 -38.46 -61.80
CA GLN A 6 -4.27 -37.38 -60.83
C GLN A 6 -3.65 -37.97 -59.55
N LYS A 7 -2.36 -37.73 -59.33
CA LYS A 7 -1.71 -37.95 -58.03
C LYS A 7 -2.35 -36.99 -57.03
N GLN A 8 -3.30 -37.48 -56.23
CA GLN A 8 -3.78 -36.79 -55.05
C GLN A 8 -2.57 -36.54 -54.14
N LYS A 9 -2.12 -35.29 -54.08
CA LYS A 9 -1.11 -34.85 -53.12
C LYS A 9 -1.72 -34.99 -51.74
N ASN A 10 -1.35 -36.06 -51.04
CA ASN A 10 -1.71 -36.31 -49.66
C ASN A 10 -1.01 -35.23 -48.81
N VAL A 11 -1.68 -34.09 -48.61
CA VAL A 11 -1.17 -33.00 -47.77
C VAL A 11 -1.14 -33.54 -46.35
N LYS A 12 0.03 -34.00 -45.89
CA LYS A 12 0.26 -34.37 -44.49
C LYS A 12 -0.15 -33.17 -43.64
N LYS A 13 -1.32 -33.24 -42.99
CA LYS A 13 -1.71 -32.26 -41.97
C LYS A 13 -0.62 -32.29 -40.91
N SER A 14 0.25 -31.28 -40.92
CA SER A 14 1.28 -31.13 -39.91
C SER A 14 0.52 -30.96 -38.58
N LYS A 15 0.55 -31.99 -37.74
CA LYS A 15 0.07 -31.89 -36.37
C LYS A 15 1.01 -30.91 -35.69
N ARG A 16 0.68 -29.61 -35.74
CA ARG A 16 1.37 -28.60 -34.93
C ARG A 16 1.32 -29.15 -33.51
N PRO A 17 2.47 -29.34 -32.87
CA PRO A 17 2.46 -30.09 -31.64
C PRO A 17 1.78 -29.22 -30.58
N ILE A 18 0.79 -29.81 -29.92
CA ILE A 18 -0.08 -29.17 -28.92
C ILE A 18 0.72 -28.45 -27.82
N TYR A 19 1.96 -28.88 -27.55
CA TYR A 19 2.85 -28.20 -26.60
C TYR A 19 3.12 -26.73 -26.98
N ILE A 20 3.12 -26.35 -28.27
CA ILE A 20 3.33 -24.96 -28.70
C ILE A 20 2.18 -24.07 -28.22
N ILE A 21 0.94 -24.58 -28.24
CA ILE A 21 -0.23 -23.86 -27.74
C ILE A 21 -0.10 -23.66 -26.23
N PHE A 22 0.25 -24.71 -25.49
CA PHE A 22 0.47 -24.61 -24.04
C PHE A 22 1.58 -23.62 -23.67
N ILE A 23 2.72 -23.69 -24.36
CA ILE A 23 3.84 -22.75 -24.15
C ILE A 23 3.42 -21.32 -24.48
N SER A 24 2.69 -21.11 -25.58
CA SER A 24 2.18 -19.78 -25.95
C SER A 24 1.24 -19.21 -24.89
N ILE A 25 0.36 -20.03 -24.31
CA ILE A 25 -0.54 -19.63 -23.23
C ILE A 25 0.26 -19.28 -21.97
N LEU A 26 1.26 -20.10 -21.61
CA LEU A 26 2.10 -19.86 -20.45
C LEU A 26 2.88 -18.55 -20.58
N ILE A 27 3.47 -18.28 -21.74
CA ILE A 27 4.17 -17.03 -22.03
C ILE A 27 3.21 -15.84 -21.92
N ALA A 28 2.02 -15.94 -22.52
CA ALA A 28 1.01 -14.89 -22.42
C ALA A 28 0.60 -14.60 -20.97
N LEU A 29 0.47 -15.65 -20.14
CA LEU A 29 0.16 -15.51 -18.71
C LEU A 29 1.30 -14.82 -17.94
N VAL A 30 2.56 -15.19 -18.19
CA VAL A 30 3.72 -14.54 -17.56
C VAL A 30 3.78 -13.06 -17.92
N ILE A 31 3.57 -12.73 -19.20
CA ILE A 31 3.50 -11.34 -19.68
C ILE A 31 2.37 -10.59 -18.95
N PHE A 32 1.17 -11.17 -18.90
CA PHE A 32 0.03 -10.56 -18.22
C PHE A 32 0.33 -10.26 -16.74
N ILE A 33 0.92 -11.23 -16.02
CA ILE A 33 1.31 -11.05 -14.61
C ILE A 33 2.34 -9.94 -14.49
N PHE A 34 3.32 -9.87 -15.39
CA PHE A 34 4.36 -8.85 -15.36
C PHE A 34 3.78 -7.42 -15.42
N PHE A 35 2.70 -7.22 -16.18
CA PHE A 35 2.03 -5.92 -16.33
C PHE A 35 1.00 -5.56 -15.25
N LEU A 36 0.69 -6.47 -14.31
CA LEU A 36 -0.28 -6.19 -13.23
C LEU A 36 0.01 -4.93 -12.40
N PRO A 37 1.25 -4.66 -11.93
CA PRO A 37 1.54 -3.46 -11.13
C PRO A 37 1.26 -2.18 -11.93
N ALA A 38 1.64 -2.18 -13.21
CA ALA A 38 1.38 -1.06 -14.10
C ALA A 38 -0.13 -0.86 -14.31
N PHE A 39 -0.89 -1.93 -14.49
CA PHE A 39 -2.35 -1.86 -14.58
C PHE A 39 -2.98 -1.24 -13.32
N PHE A 40 -2.59 -1.69 -12.13
CA PHE A 40 -3.09 -1.12 -10.87
C PHE A 40 -2.62 0.32 -10.61
N SER A 41 -1.54 0.74 -11.26
CA SER A 41 -1.06 2.13 -11.21
C SER A 41 -1.82 3.07 -12.15
N THR A 42 -2.67 2.54 -13.03
CA THR A 42 -3.56 3.36 -13.88
C THR A 42 -4.78 3.84 -13.10
N LYS A 43 -5.41 4.95 -13.54
CA LYS A 43 -6.66 5.46 -12.94
C LYS A 43 -7.75 4.39 -12.82
N ALA A 44 -7.92 3.55 -13.83
CA ALA A 44 -8.91 2.48 -13.81
C ALA A 44 -8.59 1.41 -12.76
N GLY A 45 -7.31 1.01 -12.66
CA GLY A 45 -6.83 0.05 -11.67
C GLY A 45 -6.94 0.59 -10.24
N THR A 46 -6.52 1.84 -10.01
CA THR A 46 -6.66 2.52 -8.71
C THR A 46 -8.12 2.63 -8.29
N ASN A 47 -9.01 3.07 -9.19
CA ASN A 47 -10.44 3.18 -8.91
C ASN A 47 -11.06 1.80 -8.57
N TYR A 48 -10.62 0.74 -9.25
CA TYR A 48 -11.04 -0.62 -8.90
C TYR A 48 -10.65 -0.98 -7.47
N LEU A 49 -9.40 -0.71 -7.06
CA LEU A 49 -8.93 -0.97 -5.69
C LEU A 49 -9.67 -0.12 -4.65
N ILE A 50 -9.83 1.18 -4.89
CA ILE A 50 -10.59 2.09 -4.03
C ILE A 50 -12.00 1.55 -3.81
N SER A 51 -12.72 1.19 -4.88
CA SER A 51 -14.09 0.67 -4.77
C SER A 51 -14.20 -0.59 -3.91
N LYS A 52 -13.13 -1.39 -3.81
CA LYS A 52 -13.07 -2.58 -2.95
C LYS A 52 -12.84 -2.20 -1.49
N ILE A 53 -12.06 -1.16 -1.23
CA ILE A 53 -11.81 -0.64 0.12
C ILE A 53 -13.08 0.00 0.66
N GLU A 54 -13.68 0.94 -0.08
CA GLU A 54 -14.87 1.68 0.35
C GLU A 54 -16.05 0.75 0.68
N LYS A 55 -16.27 -0.29 -0.16
CA LYS A 55 -17.30 -1.32 0.07
C LYS A 55 -17.10 -2.11 1.37
N LYS A 56 -15.87 -2.17 1.89
CA LYS A 56 -15.53 -2.92 3.10
C LYS A 56 -15.46 -2.03 4.35
N SER A 57 -15.02 -0.78 4.20
CA SER A 57 -14.78 0.14 5.33
C SER A 57 -15.93 1.08 5.63
N ASN A 58 -16.92 1.24 4.72
CA ASN A 58 -17.92 2.31 4.79
C ASN A 58 -17.29 3.71 4.93
N ALA A 59 -16.08 3.85 4.37
CA ALA A 59 -15.32 5.10 4.33
C ALA A 59 -15.22 5.57 2.88
N LYS A 60 -15.07 6.87 2.69
CA LYS A 60 -14.73 7.46 1.40
C LYS A 60 -13.20 7.51 1.26
N VAL A 61 -12.68 6.98 0.17
CA VAL A 61 -11.23 6.89 -0.08
C VAL A 61 -10.93 7.53 -1.43
N GLU A 62 -10.02 8.49 -1.44
CA GLU A 62 -9.53 9.12 -2.66
C GLU A 62 -8.01 8.96 -2.71
N ILE A 63 -7.47 8.55 -3.86
CA ILE A 63 -6.03 8.41 -4.08
C ILE A 63 -5.74 8.98 -5.46
N GLU A 64 -4.85 9.96 -5.57
CA GLU A 64 -4.46 10.52 -6.87
C GLU A 64 -3.69 9.49 -7.69
N SER A 65 -2.63 8.93 -7.11
CA SER A 65 -1.81 7.93 -7.80
C SER A 65 -1.26 6.87 -6.87
N PHE A 66 -1.19 5.66 -7.43
CA PHE A 66 -0.61 4.49 -6.81
C PHE A 66 0.52 4.04 -7.74
N HIS A 67 1.75 4.04 -7.27
CA HIS A 67 2.89 3.61 -8.07
C HIS A 67 3.39 2.28 -7.53
N LEU A 68 3.03 1.20 -8.24
CA LEU A 68 3.43 -0.15 -7.88
C LEU A 68 4.52 -0.67 -8.78
N THR A 69 5.51 -1.33 -8.18
CA THR A 69 6.58 -2.00 -8.91
C THR A 69 6.86 -3.37 -8.33
N TRP A 70 7.17 -4.36 -9.16
CA TRP A 70 7.43 -5.72 -8.67
C TRP A 70 8.56 -5.76 -7.63
N PHE A 71 9.68 -5.11 -7.92
CA PHE A 71 10.92 -5.20 -7.13
C PHE A 71 11.42 -3.85 -6.60
N GLY A 72 10.76 -2.75 -6.95
CA GLY A 72 11.14 -1.41 -6.54
C GLY A 72 10.29 -0.91 -5.37
N PRO A 73 10.39 0.39 -5.04
CA PRO A 73 9.56 1.01 -4.03
C PRO A 73 8.10 1.10 -4.48
N GLN A 74 7.20 1.03 -3.51
CA GLN A 74 5.78 1.37 -3.68
C GLN A 74 5.57 2.80 -3.22
N ARG A 75 4.75 3.57 -3.94
CA ARG A 75 4.38 4.93 -3.54
C ARG A 75 2.89 5.15 -3.66
N ILE A 76 2.34 5.87 -2.70
CA ILE A 76 0.98 6.39 -2.70
C ILE A 76 1.12 7.91 -2.67
N LYS A 77 0.38 8.60 -3.54
CA LYS A 77 0.29 10.06 -3.49
C LYS A 77 -1.14 10.50 -3.27
N ASP A 78 -1.27 11.53 -2.44
CA ASP A 78 -2.51 12.24 -2.15
C ASP A 78 -3.63 11.26 -1.78
N LEU A 79 -3.42 10.56 -0.66
CA LEU A 79 -4.42 9.65 -0.08
C LEU A 79 -5.28 10.44 0.91
N SER A 80 -6.58 10.47 0.64
CA SER A 80 -7.61 10.99 1.52
C SER A 80 -8.50 9.82 1.96
N TYR A 81 -8.70 9.70 3.27
CA TYR A 81 -9.57 8.71 3.89
C TYR A 81 -10.52 9.44 4.82
N LYS A 82 -11.83 9.23 4.65
CA LYS A 82 -12.86 9.87 5.46
C LYS A 82 -13.89 8.86 5.93
N ASP A 83 -14.05 8.75 7.23
CA ASP A 83 -15.12 8.00 7.87
C ASP A 83 -15.77 8.85 9.00
N PRO A 84 -16.85 8.38 9.66
CA PRO A 84 -17.53 9.18 10.68
C PRO A 84 -16.67 9.61 11.88
N ASN A 85 -15.54 8.93 12.13
CA ASN A 85 -14.68 9.14 13.29
C ASN A 85 -13.31 9.71 12.90
N ILE A 86 -12.87 9.55 11.66
CA ILE A 86 -11.51 9.89 11.23
C ILE A 86 -11.55 10.52 9.84
N ASP A 87 -11.01 11.73 9.75
CA ASP A 87 -10.63 12.38 8.50
C ASP A 87 -9.10 12.39 8.40
N MET A 88 -8.56 11.80 7.34
CA MET A 88 -7.13 11.65 7.11
C MET A 88 -6.78 12.14 5.71
N ASN A 89 -5.71 12.91 5.60
CA ASN A 89 -5.07 13.24 4.33
C ASN A 89 -3.56 13.06 4.44
N VAL A 90 -2.93 12.51 3.42
CA VAL A 90 -1.48 12.33 3.37
C VAL A 90 -0.99 12.57 1.96
N ASP A 91 0.02 13.42 1.84
CA ASP A 91 0.60 13.79 0.54
C ASP A 91 1.34 12.60 -0.09
N SER A 92 2.09 11.86 0.74
CA SER A 92 3.01 10.83 0.25
C SER A 92 3.20 9.72 1.27
N ILE A 93 3.07 8.48 0.80
CA ILE A 93 3.56 7.29 1.51
C ILE A 93 4.50 6.55 0.58
N THR A 94 5.77 6.48 0.94
CA THR A 94 6.79 5.75 0.17
C THR A 94 7.31 4.59 0.99
N SER A 95 7.36 3.40 0.41
CA SER A 95 8.00 2.25 1.04
C SER A 95 8.96 1.56 0.09
N ASN A 96 10.19 1.28 0.52
CA ASN A 96 11.20 0.62 -0.30
C ASN A 96 10.99 -0.90 -0.48
N MET A 97 9.81 -1.41 -0.15
CA MET A 97 9.48 -2.83 -0.24
C MET A 97 8.98 -3.24 -1.62
N SER A 98 9.26 -4.49 -2.01
CA SER A 98 8.71 -5.12 -3.22
C SER A 98 7.17 -5.23 -3.16
N LEU A 99 6.50 -5.32 -4.30
CA LEU A 99 5.03 -5.48 -4.34
C LEU A 99 4.57 -6.75 -3.60
N LEU A 100 5.32 -7.84 -3.72
CA LEU A 100 4.97 -9.09 -3.03
C LEU A 100 5.09 -8.94 -1.51
N SER A 101 6.12 -8.24 -1.05
CA SER A 101 6.31 -7.90 0.37
C SER A 101 5.20 -7.01 0.89
N PHE A 102 4.82 -5.98 0.12
CA PHE A 102 3.70 -5.08 0.41
C PHE A 102 2.36 -5.80 0.49
N TYR A 103 2.07 -6.66 -0.49
CA TYR A 103 0.86 -7.45 -0.47
C TYR A 103 0.78 -8.37 0.75
N LYS A 104 1.91 -9.00 1.12
CA LYS A 104 2.01 -9.82 2.32
C LYS A 104 1.82 -8.99 3.59
N SER A 105 2.33 -7.75 3.63
CA SER A 105 2.22 -6.85 4.79
C SER A 105 0.78 -6.47 5.08
N ILE A 106 0.01 -6.18 4.04
CA ILE A 106 -1.41 -5.87 4.17
C ILE A 106 -2.21 -7.09 4.65
N LYS A 107 -1.84 -8.31 4.22
CA LYS A 107 -2.60 -9.52 4.55
C LYS A 107 -2.27 -10.14 5.90
N THR A 108 -1.05 -9.97 6.38
CA THR A 108 -0.55 -10.67 7.56
C THR A 108 -0.26 -9.64 8.65
N TYR A 109 -0.95 -9.71 9.78
CA TYR A 109 -0.65 -8.84 10.94
C TYR A 109 0.29 -9.51 11.95
N LYS A 110 0.52 -10.83 11.82
CA LYS A 110 1.35 -11.64 12.74
C LYS A 110 2.68 -12.01 12.09
N LYS A 111 3.76 -11.35 12.51
CA LYS A 111 5.17 -11.64 12.18
C LYS A 111 5.50 -11.50 10.69
N LEU A 112 5.56 -10.27 10.20
CA LEU A 112 6.22 -10.02 8.92
C LEU A 112 7.72 -9.90 9.11
N LYS A 113 8.43 -10.80 8.44
CA LYS A 113 9.86 -10.65 8.16
C LYS A 113 9.98 -9.78 6.92
N LEU A 114 10.31 -8.50 7.08
CA LEU A 114 10.33 -7.54 5.98
C LEU A 114 11.51 -6.61 6.10
N PHE A 115 12.28 -6.44 5.03
CA PHE A 115 13.06 -5.23 4.88
C PHE A 115 12.15 -4.16 4.30
N ALA A 116 11.83 -3.16 5.11
CA ALA A 116 11.02 -2.03 4.70
C ALA A 116 11.41 -0.79 5.49
N ASN A 117 11.77 0.27 4.76
CA ASN A 117 11.74 1.63 5.25
C ASN A 117 10.52 2.27 4.61
N THR A 118 9.59 2.71 5.44
CA THR A 118 8.38 3.40 5.01
C THR A 118 8.42 4.82 5.56
N GLU A 119 8.26 5.78 4.67
CA GLU A 119 8.17 7.20 4.95
C GLU A 119 6.74 7.65 4.67
N VAL A 120 6.20 8.43 5.58
CA VAL A 120 4.89 9.07 5.50
C VAL A 120 5.14 10.55 5.62
N ASP A 121 4.79 11.31 4.59
CA ASP A 121 5.03 12.74 4.53
C ASP A 121 3.73 13.52 4.64
N ASN A 122 3.74 14.53 5.51
CA ASN A 122 2.64 15.48 5.68
C ASN A 122 1.26 14.83 5.92
N LEU A 123 1.22 13.84 6.81
CA LEU A 123 -0.01 13.24 7.29
C LEU A 123 -0.79 14.25 8.16
N ASN A 124 -2.03 14.48 7.81
CA ASN A 124 -2.99 15.28 8.55
C ASN A 124 -4.14 14.36 8.99
N VAL A 125 -4.43 14.31 10.28
CA VAL A 125 -5.47 13.46 10.86
C VAL A 125 -6.34 14.31 11.77
N VAL A 126 -7.65 14.23 11.57
CA VAL A 126 -8.67 14.79 12.45
C VAL A 126 -9.44 13.62 13.04
N ILE A 127 -9.44 13.53 14.37
CA ILE A 127 -10.20 12.52 15.09
C ILE A 127 -11.45 13.17 15.65
N HIS A 128 -12.60 12.64 15.24
CA HIS A 128 -13.91 13.06 15.68
C HIS A 128 -14.38 12.20 16.85
N TYR A 129 -14.77 12.87 17.93
CA TYR A 129 -15.36 12.23 19.09
C TYR A 129 -16.79 12.74 19.28
N PRO A 130 -17.77 11.86 19.58
CA PRO A 130 -19.11 12.31 19.92
C PRO A 130 -19.10 13.23 21.13
N ASN A 131 -19.62 14.45 20.97
CA ASN A 131 -19.75 15.46 22.04
C ASN A 131 -18.45 15.87 22.73
N LYS A 132 -17.29 15.68 22.09
CA LYS A 132 -15.99 16.14 22.59
C LYS A 132 -15.28 16.98 21.53
N PRO A 133 -14.30 17.83 21.94
CA PRO A 133 -13.42 18.50 21.01
C PRO A 133 -12.73 17.54 20.06
N GLN A 134 -12.47 17.99 18.83
CA GLN A 134 -11.71 17.23 17.84
C GLN A 134 -10.22 17.34 18.15
N ALA A 135 -9.50 16.23 17.96
CA ALA A 135 -8.04 16.20 18.05
C ALA A 135 -7.47 16.25 16.65
N ASN A 136 -6.66 17.27 16.35
CA ASN A 136 -6.03 17.45 15.06
C ASN A 136 -4.54 17.16 15.17
N PHE A 137 -4.03 16.34 14.26
CA PHE A 137 -2.62 16.10 14.03
C PHE A 137 -2.30 16.63 12.65
N ASN A 138 -1.41 17.62 12.56
CA ASN A 138 -1.09 18.31 11.33
C ASN A 138 0.39 18.16 11.01
N ASN A 139 0.70 18.06 9.72
CA ASN A 139 2.06 17.95 9.21
C ASN A 139 2.84 16.84 9.91
N VAL A 140 2.21 15.68 10.09
CA VAL A 140 2.85 14.52 10.71
C VAL A 140 3.75 13.85 9.69
N ASN A 141 5.04 13.78 9.98
CA ASN A 141 5.97 12.94 9.24
C ASN A 141 6.24 11.69 10.08
N ALA A 142 6.32 10.53 9.42
CA ALA A 142 6.69 9.29 10.09
C ALA A 142 7.69 8.48 9.28
N SER A 143 8.67 7.90 9.96
CA SER A 143 9.62 6.94 9.41
C SER A 143 9.52 5.63 10.16
N ILE A 144 9.21 4.56 9.45
CA ILE A 144 9.11 3.20 9.99
C ILE A 144 10.23 2.38 9.37
N LYS A 145 11.13 1.86 10.20
CA LYS A 145 12.20 0.95 9.78
C LYS A 145 11.87 -0.46 10.25
N ALA A 146 11.92 -1.41 9.34
CA ALA A 146 11.66 -2.82 9.59
C ALA A 146 12.70 -3.71 8.91
N ASP A 147 13.03 -4.82 9.57
CA ASP A 147 13.88 -5.89 9.06
C ASP A 147 13.21 -7.29 9.15
N LEU A 148 13.99 -8.34 8.89
CA LEU A 148 13.49 -9.73 8.93
C LEU A 148 12.96 -10.17 10.30
N LYS A 149 13.21 -9.44 11.38
CA LYS A 149 12.70 -9.71 12.72
C LYS A 149 11.42 -8.96 13.01
N GLY A 150 11.11 -7.90 12.28
CA GLY A 150 9.88 -7.11 12.41
C GLY A 150 10.15 -5.61 12.27
N ILE A 151 9.33 -4.80 12.92
CA ILE A 151 9.56 -3.35 13.02
C ILE A 151 10.71 -3.15 14.01
N ASN A 152 11.71 -2.36 13.63
CA ASN A 152 12.87 -2.02 14.44
C ASN A 152 12.67 -0.67 15.13
N SER A 153 12.19 0.32 14.38
CA SER A 153 11.93 1.64 14.94
C SER A 153 10.78 2.34 14.22
N ILE A 154 10.09 3.20 14.95
CA ILE A 154 9.10 4.14 14.45
C ILE A 154 9.50 5.52 14.98
N GLU A 155 9.69 6.46 14.07
CA GLU A 155 9.91 7.87 14.37
C GLU A 155 8.73 8.65 13.83
N ILE A 156 8.14 9.51 14.64
CA ILE A 156 6.99 10.33 14.28
C ILE A 156 7.27 11.75 14.78
N GLU A 157 7.07 12.74 13.93
CA GLU A 157 7.12 14.13 14.31
C GLU A 157 5.92 14.87 13.74
N GLY A 158 5.45 15.91 14.41
CA GLY A 158 4.36 16.70 13.88
C GLY A 158 3.83 17.76 14.82
N LYS A 159 2.69 18.32 14.45
CA LYS A 159 1.96 19.30 15.24
C LYS A 159 0.63 18.72 15.67
N THR A 160 0.19 19.06 16.86
CA THR A 160 -1.12 18.71 17.37
C THR A 160 -1.87 19.97 17.77
N THR A 161 -3.17 20.00 17.53
CA THR A 161 -4.04 21.11 17.90
C THR A 161 -5.36 20.59 18.46
N GLU A 162 -5.77 21.13 19.61
CA GLU A 162 -7.08 20.90 20.22
C GLU A 162 -7.53 22.20 20.90
N ASN A 163 -8.78 22.64 20.71
CA ASN A 163 -9.34 23.82 21.39
C ASN A 163 -8.44 25.07 21.38
N LYS A 164 -7.75 25.33 20.26
CA LYS A 164 -6.78 26.43 20.06
C LYS A 164 -5.43 26.27 20.81
N ILE A 165 -5.23 25.18 21.55
CA ILE A 165 -3.93 24.79 22.09
C ILE A 165 -3.21 24.04 20.97
N SER A 166 -2.01 24.51 20.63
CA SER A 166 -1.14 23.86 19.65
C SER A 166 0.20 23.51 20.26
N GLY A 167 0.68 22.32 19.93
CA GLY A 167 1.97 21.80 20.38
C GLY A 167 2.71 21.07 19.26
N ASN A 168 4.03 21.02 19.39
CA ASN A 168 4.85 20.13 18.56
C ASN A 168 5.14 18.86 19.36
N PHE A 169 5.19 17.72 18.68
CA PHE A 169 5.58 16.46 19.29
C PHE A 169 6.60 15.72 18.41
N THR A 170 7.48 14.98 19.06
CA THR A 170 8.29 13.93 18.46
C THR A 170 8.14 12.67 19.30
N ALA A 171 7.95 11.53 18.65
CA ALA A 171 7.84 10.23 19.26
C ALA A 171 8.82 9.28 18.58
N PHE A 172 9.70 8.68 19.35
CA PHE A 172 10.62 7.64 18.89
C PHE A 172 10.31 6.36 19.64
N ILE A 173 10.05 5.29 18.92
CA ILE A 173 9.77 3.96 19.45
C ILE A 173 10.77 2.99 18.85
N GLU A 174 11.54 2.30 19.69
CA GLU A 174 12.51 1.29 19.29
C GLU A 174 12.14 -0.09 19.84
N PHE A 175 12.31 -1.11 19.01
CA PHE A 175 11.95 -2.49 19.28
C PHE A 175 13.21 -3.36 19.31
N GLU A 176 13.71 -3.64 20.52
CA GLU A 176 14.83 -4.55 20.73
C GLU A 176 14.33 -5.93 21.20
N GLY A 177 13.97 -6.77 20.23
CA GLY A 177 13.45 -8.11 20.49
C GLY A 177 12.06 -8.09 21.15
N LYS A 178 12.00 -8.23 22.48
CA LYS A 178 10.75 -8.11 23.27
C LYS A 178 10.65 -6.80 24.04
N LYS A 179 11.72 -6.01 24.08
CA LYS A 179 11.73 -4.73 24.76
C LYS A 179 11.25 -3.64 23.81
N ILE A 180 10.43 -2.75 24.33
CA ILE A 180 9.96 -1.55 23.63
C ILE A 180 10.50 -0.37 24.43
N GLN A 181 11.30 0.48 23.79
CA GLN A 181 11.74 1.75 24.36
C GLN A 181 10.99 2.86 23.63
N SER A 182 10.35 3.77 24.36
CA SER A 182 9.65 4.91 23.77
C SER A 182 10.11 6.21 24.41
N THR A 183 10.36 7.21 23.58
CA THR A 183 10.63 8.59 23.99
C THR A 183 9.63 9.49 23.30
N ILE A 184 8.82 10.20 24.07
CA ILE A 184 7.88 11.19 23.57
C ILE A 184 8.30 12.54 24.12
N ASN A 185 8.67 13.45 23.24
CA ASN A 185 8.97 14.83 23.58
C ASN A 185 7.90 15.72 22.97
N GLY A 186 7.43 16.69 23.72
CA GLY A 186 6.64 17.75 23.12
C GLY A 186 6.40 18.90 24.05
N LYS A 187 5.97 19.99 23.43
CA LYS A 187 5.67 21.24 24.11
C LYS A 187 4.20 21.54 23.88
N ASN A 188 3.43 21.69 24.95
CA ASN A 188 1.99 21.97 24.90
C ASN A 188 1.18 20.92 24.11
N ILE A 189 1.53 19.64 24.26
CA ILE A 189 0.71 18.55 23.70
C ILE A 189 -0.64 18.55 24.45
N PRO A 190 -1.78 18.66 23.77
CA PRO A 190 -3.08 18.47 24.41
C PRO A 190 -3.17 17.05 24.98
N THR A 191 -3.64 16.91 26.22
CA THR A 191 -3.68 15.62 26.93
C THR A 191 -4.86 14.74 26.50
N ILE A 192 -5.88 15.32 25.86
CA ILE A 192 -7.08 14.60 25.44
C ILE A 192 -6.76 13.76 24.21
N GLY A 193 -6.59 12.46 24.47
CA GLY A 193 -6.13 11.45 23.52
C GLY A 193 -5.15 10.48 24.17
N ILE A 194 -4.31 10.97 25.08
CA ILE A 194 -3.46 10.13 25.95
C ILE A 194 -4.28 9.61 27.12
N ASP A 195 -5.14 10.45 27.71
CA ASP A 195 -5.99 10.09 28.85
C ASP A 195 -7.13 9.10 28.50
N GLN A 196 -7.29 8.72 27.22
CA GLN A 196 -8.34 7.83 26.73
C GLN A 196 -7.82 6.49 26.15
N LEU A 197 -6.50 6.27 26.15
CA LEU A 197 -5.84 5.00 25.79
C LEU A 197 -5.57 4.17 27.04
#